data_AF-A0A919PMF9-F1
#
_entry.id   AF-A0A919PMF9-F1
#
_cell.length_a   1.000
_cell.length_b   1.000
_cell.length_c   1.000
_cell.angle_alpha   90.00
_cell.angle_beta   90.00
_cell.angle_gamma   90.00
#
_symmetry.space_group_name_H-M   'P 1'
#
loop_
_entity.id
_entity.type
_entity.pdbx_description
1 polymer ?
#
loop_
_entity_poly.entity_id
_entity_poly.type
_entity_poly.pdbx_seq_one_letter_code
_entity_poly.pdbx_strand_id
1 'polypeptide(L)'
;MYRAGDNCVATIVQWEAGFPSPVVAEIDVEGDGKGWFQDSGTYKYYAAVEAYADGKCIRWGGAHSPEYLVQSQSEFRQEVFTFCG
;
A
#
# COMPACT_ATOMS: atom_id res chain seq x y z
N MET A 1 18.65 -11.60 -10.55
CA MET A 1 18.93 -10.85 -9.32
C MET A 1 17.64 -10.82 -8.52
N TYR A 2 17.55 -11.61 -7.45
CA TYR A 2 16.46 -11.51 -6.50
C TYR A 2 16.96 -10.54 -5.41
N ARG A 3 16.27 -9.41 -5.23
CA ARG A 3 16.60 -8.52 -4.11
C ARG A 3 16.01 -9.14 -2.84
N ALA A 4 16.77 -10.04 -2.23
CA ALA A 4 16.45 -10.52 -0.89
C ALA A 4 16.54 -9.30 0.05
N GLY A 5 15.40 -8.84 0.56
CA GLY A 5 15.32 -7.71 1.48
C GLY A 5 14.30 -6.64 1.10
N ASP A 6 13.79 -6.61 -0.13
CA ASP A 6 12.72 -5.68 -0.52
C ASP A 6 11.35 -6.36 -0.35
N ASN A 7 10.44 -5.67 0.35
CA ASN A 7 9.04 -6.06 0.45
C ASN A 7 8.21 -5.20 -0.51
N CYS A 8 7.34 -5.84 -1.29
CA CYS A 8 6.42 -5.20 -2.23
C CYS A 8 4.97 -5.35 -1.75
N VAL A 9 4.24 -4.25 -1.74
CA VAL A 9 2.81 -4.19 -1.40
C VAL A 9 2.06 -3.67 -2.62
N ALA A 10 0.95 -4.33 -2.97
CA ALA A 10 0.09 -3.91 -4.07
C ALA A 10 -1.37 -3.89 -3.65
N THR A 11 -2.07 -2.83 -4.05
CA THR A 11 -3.52 -2.71 -3.89
C THR A 11 -4.17 -2.96 -5.24
N ILE A 12 -4.93 -4.06 -5.35
CA ILE A 12 -5.56 -4.48 -6.60
C ILE A 12 -7.01 -3.98 -6.66
N VAL A 13 -7.36 -3.36 -7.78
CA VAL A 13 -8.73 -2.96 -8.11
C VAL A 13 -9.52 -4.18 -8.58
N GLN A 14 -10.55 -4.59 -7.83
CA GLN A 14 -11.40 -5.72 -8.22
C GLN A 14 -12.67 -5.31 -8.99
N TRP A 15 -13.43 -4.34 -8.47
CA TRP A 15 -14.77 -4.04 -9.00
C TRP A 15 -14.77 -3.09 -10.21
N GLU A 16 -13.79 -2.18 -10.28
CA GLU A 16 -13.68 -1.16 -11.34
C GLU A 16 -12.47 -1.40 -12.26
N ALA A 17 -12.01 -2.65 -12.36
CA ALA A 17 -10.81 -2.97 -13.13
C ALA A 17 -10.97 -2.53 -14.59
N GLY A 18 -10.02 -1.73 -15.08
CA GLY A 18 -10.04 -1.11 -16.41
C GLY A 18 -10.54 0.33 -16.43
N PHE A 19 -11.20 0.80 -15.37
CA PHE A 19 -11.58 2.20 -15.20
C PHE A 19 -10.56 2.92 -14.31
N PRO A 20 -10.08 4.11 -14.70
CA PRO A 20 -9.20 4.89 -13.84
C PRO A 20 -9.92 5.29 -12.54
N SER A 21 -9.53 4.69 -11.41
CA SER A 21 -10.07 4.97 -10.07
C SER A 21 -8.95 5.39 -9.10
N PRO A 22 -9.24 6.14 -8.02
CA PRO A 22 -8.25 6.44 -6.99
C PRO A 22 -7.83 5.16 -6.25
N VAL A 23 -6.53 4.89 -6.25
CA VAL A 23 -5.93 3.73 -5.56
C VAL A 23 -4.73 4.20 -4.76
N VAL A 24 -4.57 3.62 -3.57
CA VAL A 24 -3.41 3.82 -2.71
C VAL A 24 -2.85 2.47 -2.27
N ALA A 25 -1.53 2.35 -2.30
CA ALA A 25 -0.77 1.28 -1.66
C ALA A 25 0.24 1.93 -0.71
N GLU A 26 0.37 1.41 0.51
CA GLU A 26 1.24 1.99 1.52
C GLU A 26 2.01 0.94 2.32
N ILE A 27 3.24 1.28 2.70
CA ILE A 27 4.15 0.44 3.46
C ILE A 27 4.96 1.30 4.45
N ASP A 28 5.09 0.86 5.70
CA ASP A 28 5.86 1.48 6.78
C ASP A 28 6.78 0.40 7.36
N VAL A 29 8.09 0.65 7.37
CA VAL A 29 9.07 -0.35 7.79
C VAL A 29 9.46 -0.12 9.24
N GLU A 30 9.34 -1.15 10.06
CA GLU A 30 9.64 -1.05 11.49
C GLU A 30 11.06 -0.54 11.73
N GLY A 31 11.18 0.50 12.56
CA GLY A 31 12.46 1.05 12.97
C GLY A 31 13.26 1.73 11.85
N ASP A 32 12.64 2.10 10.73
CA ASP A 32 13.31 2.89 9.69
C ASP A 32 13.25 4.42 9.94
N GLY A 33 12.29 4.88 10.74
CA GLY A 33 12.05 6.29 11.08
C GLY A 33 11.59 7.16 9.90
N LYS A 34 11.25 6.57 8.75
CA LYS A 34 10.82 7.26 7.54
C LYS A 34 9.30 7.33 7.42
N GLY A 35 8.59 6.47 8.14
CA GLY A 35 7.13 6.41 8.13
C GLY A 35 6.60 5.74 6.85
N TRP A 36 5.36 6.07 6.48
CA TRP A 36 4.68 5.45 5.35
C TRP A 36 5.25 5.91 4.01
N PHE A 37 5.77 4.95 3.23
CA PHE A 37 5.93 5.08 1.79
C PHE A 37 4.60 4.77 1.13
N GLN A 38 4.21 5.57 0.14
CA GLN A 38 2.91 5.44 -0.50
C GLN A 38 3.05 5.57 -2.02
N ASP A 39 2.32 4.74 -2.74
CA ASP A 39 1.95 4.94 -4.13
C ASP A 39 0.47 5.30 -4.17
N SER A 40 0.14 6.53 -4.58
CA SER A 40 -1.23 7.05 -4.63
C SER A 40 -1.49 7.74 -5.95
N GLY A 41 -2.62 7.43 -6.56
CA GLY A 41 -2.95 8.01 -7.85
C GLY A 41 -4.21 7.40 -8.46
N THR A 42 -4.50 7.82 -9.69
CA THR A 42 -5.59 7.23 -10.47
C THR A 42 -5.05 6.06 -11.29
N TYR A 43 -5.42 4.85 -10.92
CA TYR A 43 -4.96 3.62 -11.55
C TYR A 43 -6.13 2.84 -12.14
N LYS A 44 -5.87 2.10 -13.21
CA LYS A 44 -6.89 1.21 -13.82
C LYS A 44 -6.96 -0.17 -13.16
N TYR A 45 -5.87 -0.59 -12.52
CA TYR A 45 -5.69 -1.99 -12.12
C TYR A 45 -5.06 -2.15 -10.74
N TYR A 46 -3.98 -1.42 -10.44
CA TYR A 46 -3.35 -1.49 -9.13
C TYR A 46 -2.43 -0.30 -8.87
N ALA A 47 -2.20 -0.01 -7.58
CA ALA A 47 -1.07 0.78 -7.09
C ALA A 47 -0.07 -0.16 -6.40
N ALA A 48 1.21 0.15 -6.44
CA ALA A 48 2.25 -0.69 -5.82
C ALA A 48 3.39 0.13 -5.23
N VAL A 49 3.85 -0.28 -4.05
CA VAL A 49 4.97 0.35 -3.35
C VAL A 49 5.96 -0.71 -2.87
N GLU A 50 7.24 -0.39 -2.92
CA GLU A 50 8.35 -1.26 -2.53
C GLU A 50 9.19 -0.55 -1.46
N ALA A 51 9.59 -1.28 -0.43
CA ALA A 51 10.52 -0.78 0.58
C ALA A 51 11.47 -1.88 1.07
N TYR A 52 12.72 -1.49 1.33
CA TYR A 52 13.73 -2.37 1.91
C TYR A 52 13.42 -2.61 3.40
N ALA A 53 13.22 -3.87 3.75
CA ALA A 53 12.77 -4.33 5.06
C ALA A 53 13.38 -5.69 5.46
N ASP A 54 14.61 -5.97 4.99
CA ASP A 54 15.36 -7.18 5.35
C ASP A 54 15.47 -7.36 6.87
N GLY A 55 14.96 -8.50 7.37
CA GLY A 55 14.97 -8.82 8.79
C GLY A 55 14.12 -7.88 9.65
N LYS A 56 13.19 -7.15 9.02
CA LYS A 56 12.30 -6.18 9.68
C LYS A 56 10.84 -6.53 9.37
N CYS A 57 9.97 -6.14 10.29
CA CYS A 57 8.55 -6.17 10.02
C CYS A 57 8.14 -4.92 9.22
N ILE A 58 7.18 -5.09 8.33
CA ILE A 58 6.50 -4.00 7.64
C ILE A 58 5.07 -3.94 8.13
N ARG A 59 4.53 -2.73 8.21
CA ARG A 59 3.11 -2.47 8.25
C ARG A 59 2.70 -2.05 6.86
N TRP A 60 1.62 -2.60 6.34
CA TRP A 60 1.15 -2.24 5.01
C TRP A 60 -0.35 -2.04 4.97
N GLY A 61 -0.81 -1.32 3.97
CA GLY A 61 -2.21 -0.96 3.79
C GLY A 61 -2.51 -0.60 2.34
N GLY A 62 -3.79 -0.50 2.03
CA GLY A 62 -4.26 -0.18 0.70
C GLY A 62 -5.70 0.27 0.68
N ALA A 63 -6.04 1.12 -0.28
CA ALA A 63 -7.40 1.59 -0.48
C ALA A 63 -7.73 1.64 -1.97
N HIS A 64 -8.96 1.24 -2.30
CA HIS A 64 -9.56 1.39 -3.62
C HIS A 64 -10.98 1.92 -3.42
N SER A 65 -11.20 3.22 -3.68
CA SER A 65 -12.55 3.75 -3.88
C SER A 65 -12.54 5.21 -4.35
N PRO A 66 -13.62 5.67 -5.02
CA PRO A 66 -13.96 7.09 -5.09
C PRO A 66 -14.35 7.69 -3.72
N GLU A 67 -14.53 6.86 -2.70
CA GLU A 67 -14.89 7.20 -1.30
C GLU A 67 -13.70 7.74 -0.49
N TYR A 68 -12.47 7.67 -1.02
CA TYR A 68 -11.26 8.32 -0.47
C TYR A 68 -11.44 9.84 -0.30
N LEU A 69 -12.40 10.44 -1.00
CA LEU A 69 -12.75 11.87 -0.90
C LEU A 69 -13.90 12.17 0.07
N VAL A 70 -14.61 11.15 0.58
CA VAL A 70 -15.84 11.32 1.38
C VAL A 70 -15.64 10.90 2.84
N GLN A 71 -14.73 9.99 3.14
CA GLN A 71 -14.42 9.60 4.52
C GLN A 71 -12.99 9.94 4.89
N SER A 72 -12.83 10.49 6.10
CA SER A 72 -11.53 10.77 6.70
C SER A 72 -10.63 9.53 6.59
N GLN A 73 -9.40 9.71 6.10
CA GLN A 73 -8.36 8.67 5.94
C GLN A 73 -8.12 7.80 7.20
N SER A 74 -8.71 8.15 8.34
CA SER A 74 -8.73 7.36 9.58
C SER A 74 -9.61 6.11 9.56
N GLU A 75 -10.64 6.01 8.70
CA GLU A 75 -11.54 4.83 8.66
C GLU A 75 -11.17 3.80 7.58
N PHE A 76 -10.43 4.20 6.54
CA PHE A 76 -9.98 3.31 5.45
C PHE A 76 -8.71 2.52 5.78
N ARG A 77 -8.20 2.61 7.02
CA ARG A 77 -7.20 1.65 7.56
C ARG A 77 -7.88 0.31 7.80
N GLN A 78 -8.56 -0.25 6.79
CA GLN A 78 -9.39 -1.41 7.02
C GLN A 78 -8.54 -2.57 7.53
N GLU A 79 -7.30 -2.75 7.07
CA GLU A 79 -6.46 -3.79 7.63
C GLU A 79 -4.98 -3.38 7.52
N VAL A 80 -4.43 -2.74 8.56
CA VAL A 80 -2.96 -2.58 8.66
C VAL A 80 -2.39 -3.95 8.98
N PHE A 81 -1.76 -4.57 8.01
CA PHE A 81 -1.18 -5.89 8.15
C PHE A 81 0.30 -5.80 8.47
N THR A 82 0.76 -6.66 9.38
CA THR A 82 2.18 -6.78 9.70
C THR A 82 2.76 -8.02 9.05
N PHE A 83 3.84 -7.87 8.28
CA PHE A 83 4.60 -8.98 7.71
C PHE A 83 6.07 -8.87 8.13
N CYS A 84 6.65 -9.96 8.62
CA CYS A 84 8.07 -10.04 9.01
C CYS A 84 8.73 -11.15 8.19
N GLY A 85 9.81 -10.83 7.47
CA GLY A 85 10.47 -11.75 6.54
C GLY A 85 11.93 -11.41 6.32
#